data_AF-A0A1Q8A2P5-F1
#
_entry.id   AF-A0A1Q8A2P5-F1
#
_cell.length_a   1.000
_cell.length_b   1.000
_cell.length_c   1.000
_cell.angle_alpha   90.00
_cell.angle_beta   90.00
_cell.angle_gamma   90.00
#
_symmetry.space_group_name_H-M   'P 1'
#
loop_
_entity.id
_entity.type
_entity.pdbx_description
1 polymer ?
#
loop_
_entity_poly.entity_id
_entity_poly.type
_entity_poly.pdbx_seq_one_letter_code
_entity_poly.pdbx_strand_id
1 'polypeptide(L)'
;MSTHLLWLAFTLAVWQLPTEIAPVRFNSGQSVVPYFEGWIKNPDGTFDLVFGYFNRNWKQELSIPPGPNNNIEPNGPDAGQPTYFLPRRQRWMFRLRVPADFGKKEVTWTITANGRSEMAFGNLLAAQEITDRVVMSNGNFNPGTDDPNEPPSMTVAPVQAATVGVPVTLTVSVTDDGLPKPRPVRTPRPTAGGFGAQSNGVGSGAPRGLNVRWLQVGGPGKVAFEQMGPISVTSGKAVTTARFALPGTYRLRATASDGALSKTTDIVVTVK
;
A
#
# COMPACT_ATOMS: atom_id res chain seq x y z
N MET A 1 -53.92 25.65 57.93
CA MET A 1 -53.37 24.66 56.98
C MET A 1 -54.17 24.76 55.69
N SER A 2 -53.60 25.32 54.63
CA SER A 2 -54.13 25.18 53.27
C SER A 2 -52.99 25.42 52.27
N THR A 3 -53.00 24.58 51.24
CA THR A 3 -51.93 24.21 50.31
C THR A 3 -51.74 25.21 49.17
N HIS A 4 -50.48 25.55 48.84
CA HIS A 4 -50.12 26.19 47.57
C HIS A 4 -49.57 25.16 46.58
N LEU A 5 -50.21 25.09 45.41
CA LEU A 5 -49.84 24.25 44.28
C LEU A 5 -48.71 24.92 43.48
N LEU A 6 -47.56 24.26 43.35
CA LEU A 6 -46.45 24.70 42.49
C LEU A 6 -46.49 23.90 41.17
N TRP A 7 -46.68 24.61 40.06
CA TRP A 7 -46.54 24.06 38.71
C TRP A 7 -45.05 24.05 38.32
N LEU A 8 -44.50 22.86 38.07
CA LEU A 8 -43.20 22.71 37.40
C LEU A 8 -43.40 22.61 35.89
N ALA A 9 -42.91 23.61 35.15
CA ALA A 9 -42.75 23.54 33.71
C ALA A 9 -41.49 22.70 33.39
N PHE A 10 -41.67 21.56 32.74
CA PHE A 10 -40.57 20.80 32.16
C PHE A 10 -40.22 21.36 30.78
N THR A 11 -39.08 22.04 30.67
CA THR A 11 -38.45 22.29 29.37
C THR A 11 -37.79 21.01 28.88
N LEU A 12 -38.33 20.41 27.81
CA LEU A 12 -37.67 19.35 27.07
C LEU A 12 -36.42 19.92 26.39
N ALA A 13 -35.24 19.57 26.91
CA ALA A 13 -33.99 19.77 26.20
C ALA A 13 -33.99 18.83 24.98
N VAL A 14 -34.13 19.39 23.78
CA VAL A 14 -33.94 18.64 22.53
C VAL A 14 -32.45 18.35 22.41
N TRP A 15 -32.05 17.11 22.69
CA TRP A 15 -30.70 16.65 22.38
C TRP A 15 -30.58 16.59 20.86
N GLN A 16 -29.89 17.56 20.26
CA GLN A 16 -29.37 17.38 18.91
C GLN A 16 -28.34 16.25 18.97
N LEU A 17 -28.72 15.10 18.43
CA LEU A 17 -27.75 14.03 18.14
C LEU A 17 -26.61 14.65 17.32
N PRO A 18 -25.34 14.31 17.60
CA PRO A 18 -24.22 14.83 16.82
C PRO A 18 -24.51 14.55 15.34
N THR A 19 -24.61 15.60 14.53
CA THR A 19 -24.59 15.47 13.07
C THR A 19 -23.31 14.72 12.74
N GLU A 20 -23.42 13.53 12.12
CA GLU A 20 -22.25 12.80 11.63
C GLU A 20 -21.33 13.79 10.89
N ILE A 21 -20.15 14.04 11.44
CA ILE A 21 -19.09 14.65 10.68
C ILE A 21 -18.65 13.55 9.72
N ALA A 22 -19.13 13.61 8.47
CA ALA A 22 -18.65 12.75 7.41
C ALA A 22 -17.12 12.67 7.48
N PRO A 23 -16.48 11.51 7.28
CA PRO A 23 -15.03 11.38 7.40
C PRO A 23 -14.35 12.45 6.53
N VAL A 24 -13.78 13.48 7.18
CA VAL A 24 -13.31 14.68 6.51
C VAL A 24 -12.17 14.31 5.59
N ARG A 25 -12.34 14.56 4.29
CA ARG A 25 -11.32 14.32 3.28
C ARG A 25 -10.59 15.63 2.99
N PHE A 26 -9.28 15.64 3.18
CA PHE A 26 -8.43 16.77 2.83
C PHE A 26 -7.74 16.50 1.50
N ASN A 27 -7.90 17.39 0.52
CA ASN A 27 -7.20 17.24 -0.76
C ASN A 27 -5.67 17.36 -0.58
N SER A 28 -5.21 18.22 0.34
CA SER A 28 -3.80 18.53 0.60
C SER A 28 -3.59 19.04 2.04
N GLY A 29 -2.32 19.25 2.41
CA GLY A 29 -1.90 19.91 3.65
C GLY A 29 -1.80 19.01 4.89
N GLN A 30 -2.10 17.71 4.76
CA GLN A 30 -2.03 16.73 5.85
C GLN A 30 -0.67 16.02 5.91
N SER A 31 -0.38 15.40 7.05
CA SER A 31 0.84 14.63 7.28
C SER A 31 0.85 13.30 6.49
N VAL A 32 2.04 12.71 6.40
CA VAL A 32 2.25 11.34 5.94
C VAL A 32 2.67 10.53 7.15
N VAL A 33 1.90 9.49 7.48
CA VAL A 33 2.13 8.67 8.67
C VAL A 33 2.87 7.41 8.27
N PRO A 34 4.12 7.18 8.70
CA PRO A 34 4.76 5.88 8.53
C PRO A 34 4.08 4.84 9.42
N TYR A 35 4.13 3.58 9.02
CA TYR A 35 3.60 2.45 9.78
C TYR A 35 4.63 1.35 9.85
N PHE A 36 4.83 0.80 11.05
CA PHE A 36 5.47 -0.50 11.20
C PHE A 36 4.41 -1.57 11.01
N GLU A 37 4.63 -2.46 10.04
CA GLU A 37 3.68 -3.52 9.67
C GLU A 37 4.01 -4.85 10.35
N GLY A 38 5.21 -4.99 10.90
CA GLY A 38 5.73 -6.19 11.53
C GLY A 38 7.15 -6.51 11.06
N TRP A 39 7.68 -7.66 11.50
CA TRP A 39 9.01 -8.12 11.12
C TRP A 39 8.99 -9.57 10.65
N ILE A 40 9.95 -9.93 9.79
CA ILE A 40 10.10 -11.26 9.20
C ILE A 40 11.46 -11.82 9.60
N LYS A 41 11.49 -13.06 10.10
CA LYS A 41 12.74 -13.80 10.29
C LYS A 41 13.23 -14.39 8.97
N ASN A 42 14.49 -14.13 8.63
CA ASN A 42 15.12 -14.69 7.44
C ASN A 42 15.85 -16.02 7.76
N PRO A 43 16.05 -16.91 6.77
CA PRO A 43 16.75 -18.17 6.96
C PRO A 43 18.22 -18.03 7.42
N ASP A 44 18.86 -16.92 7.06
CA ASP A 44 20.24 -16.57 7.47
C ASP A 44 20.33 -16.04 8.90
N GLY A 45 19.22 -16.00 9.64
CA GLY A 45 19.12 -15.51 11.01
C GLY A 45 18.94 -13.99 11.12
N THR A 46 19.01 -13.23 10.03
CA THR A 46 18.70 -11.80 10.01
C THR A 46 17.20 -11.55 10.05
N PHE A 47 16.78 -10.28 10.15
CA PHE A 47 15.37 -9.90 10.15
C PHE A 47 15.10 -8.79 9.14
N ASP A 48 13.92 -8.81 8.51
CA ASP A 48 13.39 -7.68 7.76
C ASP A 48 12.34 -6.95 8.61
N LEU A 49 12.59 -5.69 8.96
CA LEU A 49 11.58 -4.80 9.51
C LEU A 49 10.75 -4.24 8.34
N VAL A 50 9.44 -4.47 8.36
CA VAL A 50 8.55 -4.11 7.24
C VAL A 50 7.75 -2.87 7.60
N PHE A 51 7.79 -1.88 6.70
CA PHE A 51 7.09 -0.61 6.88
C PHE A 51 6.18 -0.29 5.69
N GLY A 52 5.12 0.44 5.99
CA GLY A 52 4.21 1.08 5.05
C GLY A 52 4.02 2.55 5.42
N TYR A 53 3.10 3.23 4.73
CA TYR A 53 2.71 4.58 5.12
C TYR A 53 1.26 4.87 4.74
N PHE A 54 0.67 5.88 5.39
CA PHE A 54 -0.59 6.47 5.02
C PHE A 54 -0.42 7.96 4.73
N ASN A 55 -0.51 8.34 3.47
CA ASN A 55 -0.64 9.74 3.10
C ASN A 55 -2.09 10.17 3.36
N ARG A 56 -2.29 11.03 4.38
CA ARG A 56 -3.61 11.50 4.80
C ARG A 56 -4.28 12.42 3.77
N ASN A 57 -3.55 12.85 2.75
CA ASN A 57 -4.06 13.65 1.65
C ASN A 57 -4.82 12.79 0.63
N TRP A 58 -5.86 13.37 0.02
CA TRP A 58 -6.69 12.72 -1.00
C TRP A 58 -6.16 12.93 -2.42
N LYS A 59 -5.47 14.05 -2.67
CA LYS A 59 -4.91 14.41 -3.99
C LYS A 59 -3.41 14.70 -3.95
N GLN A 60 -2.91 15.31 -2.88
CA GLN A 60 -1.50 15.70 -2.79
C GLN A 60 -0.59 14.48 -2.73
N GLU A 61 0.25 14.35 -3.74
CA GLU A 61 1.46 13.52 -3.74
C GLU A 61 2.63 14.36 -3.23
N LEU A 62 3.60 13.72 -2.58
CA LEU A 62 4.75 14.41 -2.00
C LEU A 62 6.05 13.70 -2.43
N SER A 63 7.04 14.46 -2.90
CA SER A 63 8.41 14.00 -3.01
C SER A 63 9.20 14.51 -1.81
N ILE A 64 9.69 13.60 -0.97
CA ILE A 64 10.47 13.91 0.24
C ILE A 64 11.73 13.03 0.21
N PRO A 65 12.88 13.57 -0.24
CA PRO A 65 14.12 12.80 -0.34
C PRO A 65 14.63 12.40 1.06
N PRO A 66 15.55 11.42 1.15
CA PRO A 66 16.18 11.05 2.41
C PRO A 66 16.88 12.27 3.03
N GLY A 67 16.69 12.46 4.34
CA GLY A 67 17.20 13.64 5.05
C GLY A 67 16.36 13.97 6.27
N PRO A 68 16.45 15.19 6.82
CA PRO A 68 15.77 15.55 8.08
C PRO A 68 14.25 15.35 8.08
N ASN A 69 13.62 15.41 6.90
CA ASN A 69 12.16 15.23 6.75
C ASN A 69 11.76 13.81 6.34
N ASN A 70 12.71 12.90 6.11
CA ASN A 70 12.48 11.50 5.79
C ASN A 70 13.72 10.71 6.23
N ASN A 71 13.78 10.40 7.53
CA ASN A 71 14.98 9.87 8.17
C ASN A 71 14.70 8.50 8.77
N ILE A 72 15.71 7.62 8.71
CA ILE A 72 15.71 6.33 9.38
C ILE A 72 16.81 6.37 10.44
N GLU A 73 16.50 6.08 11.69
CA GLU A 73 17.53 6.00 12.74
C GLU A 73 17.61 4.57 13.29
N PRO A 74 18.82 4.04 13.53
CA PRO A 74 20.14 4.66 13.35
C PRO A 74 20.72 4.56 11.91
N ASN A 75 20.03 3.91 10.97
CA ASN A 75 20.57 3.50 9.67
C ASN A 75 20.54 4.57 8.56
N GLY A 76 20.30 5.83 8.87
CA GLY A 76 19.95 6.88 7.92
C GLY A 76 21.12 7.75 7.42
N PRO A 77 20.80 8.81 6.66
CA PRO A 77 19.44 9.23 6.32
C PRO A 77 18.80 8.38 5.23
N ASP A 78 19.56 7.68 4.38
CA ASP A 78 19.04 6.82 3.31
C ASP A 78 19.29 5.34 3.63
N ALA A 79 18.21 4.63 3.96
CA ALA A 79 18.22 3.19 4.14
C ALA A 79 17.36 2.48 3.08
N GLY A 80 17.03 3.18 1.98
CA GLY A 80 16.19 2.68 0.90
C GLY A 80 14.69 2.92 1.08
N GLN A 81 14.28 3.77 2.03
CA GLN A 81 12.87 4.11 2.26
C GLN A 81 12.24 4.83 1.05
N PRO A 82 10.90 4.81 0.89
CA PRO A 82 10.21 5.57 -0.14
C PRO A 82 10.52 7.06 -0.06
N THR A 83 10.61 7.69 -1.22
CA THR A 83 10.83 9.14 -1.34
C THR A 83 9.70 9.82 -2.09
N TYR A 84 8.76 9.05 -2.65
CA TYR A 84 7.56 9.55 -3.28
C TYR A 84 6.32 8.94 -2.61
N PHE A 85 5.47 9.81 -2.05
CA PHE A 85 4.35 9.45 -1.19
C PHE A 85 3.03 9.69 -1.91
N LEU A 86 2.51 8.63 -2.52
CA LEU A 86 1.19 8.62 -3.15
C LEU A 86 0.09 8.73 -2.09
N PRO A 87 -1.08 9.34 -2.40
CA PRO A 87 -2.24 9.35 -1.52
C PRO A 87 -2.59 7.97 -0.95
N ARG A 88 -3.25 7.99 0.20
CA ARG A 88 -3.83 6.81 0.86
C ARG A 88 -2.78 5.82 1.40
N ARG A 89 -3.23 4.61 1.72
CA ARG A 89 -2.44 3.58 2.39
C ARG A 89 -1.61 2.82 1.37
N GLN A 90 -0.31 2.81 1.58
CA GLN A 90 0.63 1.95 0.88
C GLN A 90 1.27 1.02 1.92
N ARG A 91 0.88 -0.26 1.92
CA ARG A 91 1.43 -1.27 2.85
C ARG A 91 2.68 -1.91 2.26
N TRP A 92 3.52 -2.49 3.13
CA TRP A 92 4.64 -3.35 2.72
C TRP A 92 5.62 -2.67 1.74
N MET A 93 5.78 -1.36 1.88
CA MET A 93 6.52 -0.52 0.93
C MET A 93 8.03 -0.62 1.10
N PHE A 94 8.48 -0.81 2.34
CA PHE A 94 9.87 -0.70 2.70
C PHE A 94 10.26 -1.86 3.60
N ARG A 95 11.38 -2.53 3.29
CA ARG A 95 11.97 -3.53 4.15
C ARG A 95 13.36 -3.06 4.55
N LEU A 96 13.61 -2.99 5.84
CA LEU A 96 14.94 -2.71 6.38
C LEU A 96 15.51 -3.99 6.98
N ARG A 97 16.59 -4.49 6.37
CA ARG A 97 17.34 -5.63 6.89
C ARG A 97 18.11 -5.21 8.15
N VAL A 98 17.92 -5.95 9.24
CA VAL A 98 18.66 -5.80 10.50
C VAL A 98 19.37 -7.13 10.86
N PRO A 99 20.52 -7.09 11.55
CA PRO A 99 21.33 -8.27 11.80
C PRO A 99 20.71 -9.24 12.82
N ALA A 100 21.22 -10.47 12.87
CA ALA A 100 20.73 -11.52 13.78
C ALA A 100 20.84 -11.15 15.27
N ASP A 101 21.79 -10.28 15.63
CA ASP A 101 22.03 -9.77 16.98
C ASP A 101 21.31 -8.43 17.27
N PHE A 102 20.28 -8.09 16.49
CA PHE A 102 19.51 -6.86 16.68
C PHE A 102 18.88 -6.77 18.09
N GLY A 103 18.44 -7.90 18.64
CA GLY A 103 17.98 -7.99 20.03
C GLY A 103 16.79 -7.07 20.33
N LYS A 104 16.92 -6.25 21.38
CA LYS A 104 15.87 -5.30 21.83
C LYS A 104 16.06 -3.88 21.27
N LYS A 105 16.90 -3.71 20.24
CA LYS A 105 17.09 -2.43 19.57
C LYS A 105 15.80 -2.04 18.84
N GLU A 106 15.75 -0.78 18.43
CA GLU A 106 14.62 -0.20 17.71
C GLU A 106 15.13 0.64 16.54
N VAL A 107 14.39 0.60 15.44
CA VAL A 107 14.55 1.50 14.30
C VAL A 107 13.39 2.49 14.30
N THR A 108 13.70 3.76 14.08
CA THR A 108 12.68 4.81 13.95
C THR A 108 12.65 5.31 12.51
N TRP A 109 11.47 5.30 11.88
CA TRP A 109 11.23 6.01 10.63
C TRP A 109 10.43 7.28 10.89
N THR A 110 11.04 8.43 10.60
CA THR A 110 10.43 9.75 10.76
C THR A 110 10.12 10.36 9.40
N ILE A 111 8.88 10.83 9.21
CA ILE A 111 8.46 11.58 8.04
C ILE A 111 7.89 12.93 8.48
N THR A 112 8.43 14.02 7.95
CA THR A 112 7.91 15.37 8.12
C THR A 112 7.30 15.85 6.81
N ALA A 113 5.98 16.05 6.81
CA ALA A 113 5.22 16.52 5.66
C ALA A 113 4.28 17.66 6.06
N ASN A 114 4.24 18.72 5.26
CA ASN A 114 3.37 19.89 5.50
C ASN A 114 3.50 20.43 6.96
N GLY A 115 4.74 20.53 7.45
CA GLY A 115 5.05 21.03 8.80
C GLY A 115 4.73 20.10 9.96
N ARG A 116 4.35 18.84 9.70
CA ARG A 116 4.02 17.85 10.74
C ARG A 116 4.90 16.62 10.62
N SER A 117 5.47 16.19 11.73
CA SER A 117 6.30 14.99 11.85
C SER A 117 5.50 13.83 12.42
N GLU A 118 5.64 12.67 11.81
CA GLU A 118 5.03 11.40 12.24
C GLU A 118 6.13 10.33 12.27
N MET A 119 6.00 9.36 13.16
CA MET A 119 7.04 8.36 13.44
C MET A 119 6.47 6.95 13.50
N ALA A 120 7.27 5.97 13.06
CA ALA A 120 7.00 4.56 13.25
C ALA A 120 8.23 3.87 13.86
N PHE A 121 7.96 2.98 14.80
CA PHE A 121 8.99 2.29 15.58
C PHE A 121 8.99 0.81 15.21
N GLY A 122 10.10 0.33 14.66
CA GLY A 122 10.30 -1.06 14.26
C GLY A 122 11.23 -1.79 15.22
N ASN A 123 10.75 -2.89 15.78
CA ASN A 123 11.49 -3.73 16.72
C ASN A 123 11.07 -5.20 16.54
N LEU A 124 11.66 -6.11 17.32
CA LEU A 124 11.45 -7.56 17.22
C LEU A 124 10.54 -8.10 18.33
N LEU A 125 9.44 -7.41 18.64
CA LEU A 125 8.44 -7.94 19.56
C LEU A 125 7.78 -9.19 18.96
N ALA A 126 7.76 -10.30 19.71
CA ALA A 126 7.23 -11.59 19.23
C ALA A 126 5.79 -11.50 18.66
N ALA A 127 4.94 -10.65 19.23
CA ALA A 127 3.56 -10.45 18.75
C ALA A 127 3.45 -9.73 17.40
N GLN A 128 4.54 -9.15 16.90
CA GLN A 128 4.62 -8.42 15.63
C GLN A 128 5.37 -9.21 14.54
N GLU A 129 5.72 -10.47 14.81
CA GLU A 129 6.26 -11.37 13.80
C GLU A 129 5.20 -11.64 12.72
N ILE A 130 5.58 -11.48 11.47
CA ILE A 130 4.80 -11.82 10.30
C ILE A 130 5.62 -12.73 9.38
N THR A 131 4.96 -13.36 8.42
CA THR A 131 5.65 -14.17 7.40
C THR A 131 5.64 -13.45 6.06
N ASP A 132 6.54 -13.87 5.17
CA ASP A 132 6.54 -13.41 3.79
C ASP A 132 5.20 -13.68 3.11
N ARG A 133 4.50 -14.75 3.48
CA ARG A 133 3.17 -15.10 2.95
C ARG A 133 2.10 -14.08 3.36
N VAL A 134 2.18 -13.50 4.56
CA VAL A 134 1.28 -12.40 4.97
C VAL A 134 1.48 -11.18 4.06
N VAL A 135 2.73 -10.86 3.70
CA VAL A 135 3.04 -9.74 2.81
C VAL A 135 2.54 -10.02 1.39
N MET A 136 2.85 -11.19 0.83
CA MET A 136 2.47 -11.58 -0.54
C MET A 136 0.95 -11.62 -0.72
N SER A 137 0.22 -12.06 0.29
CA SER A 137 -1.25 -12.10 0.32
C SER A 137 -1.91 -10.77 0.70
N ASN A 138 -1.11 -9.72 0.90
CA ASN A 138 -1.57 -8.39 1.28
C ASN A 138 -2.39 -8.40 2.61
N GLY A 139 -1.96 -9.22 3.57
CA GLY A 139 -2.48 -9.26 4.94
C GLY A 139 -3.31 -10.49 5.30
N ASN A 140 -3.24 -11.59 4.53
CA ASN A 140 -3.89 -12.83 4.94
C ASN A 140 -3.02 -13.60 5.94
N PHE A 141 -3.44 -13.62 7.20
CA PHE A 141 -2.79 -14.38 8.28
C PHE A 141 -3.21 -15.85 8.32
N ASN A 142 -4.21 -16.25 7.53
CA ASN A 142 -4.66 -17.64 7.45
C ASN A 142 -4.65 -18.08 5.97
N PRO A 143 -3.48 -18.50 5.45
CA PRO A 143 -3.39 -18.98 4.07
C PRO A 143 -4.12 -20.32 3.84
N GLY A 144 -4.58 -20.98 4.90
CA GLY A 144 -5.00 -22.38 4.84
C GLY A 144 -3.81 -23.34 4.97
N THR A 145 -4.07 -24.54 5.46
CA THR A 145 -3.06 -25.60 5.57
C THR A 145 -2.74 -26.14 4.18
N ASP A 146 -1.45 -26.33 3.87
CA ASP A 146 -0.98 -26.95 2.63
C ASP A 146 -1.41 -26.27 1.32
N ASP A 147 -1.58 -24.94 1.33
CA ASP A 147 -1.91 -24.17 0.11
C ASP A 147 -0.77 -24.26 -0.92
N PRO A 148 -0.98 -24.94 -2.07
CA PRO A 148 0.07 -25.15 -3.07
C PRO A 148 0.35 -23.91 -3.91
N ASN A 149 -0.42 -22.81 -3.76
CA ASN A 149 -0.26 -21.60 -4.55
C ASN A 149 1.09 -20.91 -4.24
N GLU A 150 1.86 -20.68 -5.29
CA GLU A 150 3.09 -19.88 -5.27
C GLU A 150 2.82 -18.48 -5.86
N PRO A 151 3.53 -17.43 -5.39
CA PRO A 151 3.37 -16.11 -5.98
C PRO A 151 3.90 -16.09 -7.43
N PRO A 152 3.35 -15.24 -8.31
CA PRO A 152 3.88 -15.08 -9.66
C PRO A 152 5.38 -14.74 -9.67
N SER A 153 6.08 -15.25 -10.67
CA SER A 153 7.44 -14.85 -11.00
C SER A 153 7.43 -13.78 -12.09
N MET A 154 8.38 -12.84 -12.05
CA MET A 154 8.45 -11.80 -13.08
C MET A 154 9.86 -11.26 -13.31
N THR A 155 10.05 -10.75 -14.53
CA THR A 155 11.26 -10.02 -14.95
C THR A 155 10.85 -8.77 -15.72
N VAL A 156 11.39 -7.62 -15.31
CA VAL A 156 11.22 -6.37 -16.05
C VAL A 156 12.31 -6.25 -17.11
N ALA A 157 11.92 -5.95 -18.35
CA ALA A 157 12.89 -5.67 -19.41
C ALA A 157 13.73 -4.43 -19.08
N PRO A 158 15.02 -4.39 -19.48
CA PRO A 158 15.85 -3.21 -19.30
C PRO A 158 15.20 -1.96 -19.90
N VAL A 159 15.17 -0.89 -19.11
CA VAL A 159 14.65 0.41 -19.55
C VAL A 159 15.81 1.23 -20.08
N GLN A 160 15.71 1.70 -21.31
CA GLN A 160 16.70 2.59 -21.92
C GLN A 160 16.70 3.95 -21.20
N ALA A 161 17.76 4.75 -21.39
CA ALA A 161 17.82 6.09 -20.83
C ALA A 161 16.57 6.89 -21.24
N ALA A 162 15.91 7.47 -20.25
CA ALA A 162 14.67 8.22 -20.43
C ALA A 162 14.97 9.71 -20.60
N THR A 163 14.10 10.42 -21.31
CA THR A 163 14.12 11.88 -21.43
C THR A 163 12.85 12.45 -20.84
N VAL A 164 12.93 13.60 -20.17
CA VAL A 164 11.76 14.29 -19.60
C VAL A 164 10.64 14.45 -20.65
N GLY A 165 9.41 14.11 -20.25
CA GLY A 165 8.20 14.23 -21.08
C GLY A 165 8.05 13.19 -22.21
N VAL A 166 9.11 12.47 -22.58
CA VAL A 166 9.08 11.44 -23.62
C VAL A 166 8.52 10.13 -23.04
N PRO A 167 7.55 9.47 -23.71
CA PRO A 167 7.07 8.14 -23.30
C PRO A 167 8.18 7.10 -23.27
N VAL A 168 8.23 6.33 -22.19
CA VAL A 168 9.11 5.19 -22.01
C VAL A 168 8.26 3.94 -21.85
N THR A 169 8.50 2.94 -22.69
CA THR A 169 7.80 1.65 -22.61
C THR A 169 8.36 0.81 -21.47
N LEU A 170 7.48 0.35 -20.58
CA LEU A 170 7.77 -0.59 -19.51
C LEU A 170 7.15 -1.93 -19.87
N THR A 171 7.98 -2.98 -19.96
CA THR A 171 7.54 -4.35 -20.27
C THR A 171 7.92 -5.29 -19.14
N VAL A 172 6.95 -6.07 -18.66
CA VAL A 172 7.15 -7.10 -17.64
C VAL A 172 6.77 -8.45 -18.25
N SER A 173 7.69 -9.41 -18.18
CA SER A 173 7.40 -10.81 -18.44
C SER A 173 6.99 -11.47 -17.13
N VAL A 174 5.88 -12.20 -17.12
CA VAL A 174 5.31 -12.82 -15.91
C VAL A 174 4.93 -14.27 -16.20
N THR A 175 5.31 -15.16 -15.27
CA THR A 175 4.93 -16.58 -15.26
C THR A 175 4.32 -16.92 -13.91
N ASP A 176 3.32 -17.80 -13.92
CA ASP A 176 2.52 -18.18 -12.77
C ASP A 176 2.26 -19.70 -12.81
N ASP A 177 1.99 -20.31 -11.66
CA ASP A 177 1.69 -21.74 -11.54
C ASP A 177 0.25 -22.08 -11.99
N GLY A 178 -0.56 -21.07 -12.33
CA GLY A 178 -1.95 -21.20 -12.76
C GLY A 178 -2.93 -21.27 -11.59
N LEU A 179 -2.47 -21.00 -10.37
CA LEU A 179 -3.26 -20.89 -9.17
C LEU A 179 -3.35 -19.40 -8.74
N PRO A 180 -4.42 -19.01 -8.01
CA PRO A 180 -5.66 -19.75 -7.89
C PRO A 180 -6.35 -19.87 -9.26
N LYS A 181 -6.97 -21.03 -9.52
CA LYS A 181 -7.72 -21.23 -10.76
C LYS A 181 -8.77 -20.12 -10.92
N PRO A 182 -8.94 -19.55 -12.12
CA PRO A 182 -9.98 -18.56 -12.37
C PRO A 182 -11.33 -19.09 -11.90
N ARG A 183 -11.95 -18.41 -10.93
CA ARG A 183 -13.29 -18.79 -10.47
C ARG A 183 -14.27 -18.59 -11.63
N PRO A 184 -15.13 -19.57 -11.96
CA PRO A 184 -16.16 -19.38 -12.98
C PRO A 184 -16.94 -18.11 -12.70
N VAL A 185 -17.22 -17.32 -13.73
CA VAL A 185 -18.12 -16.17 -13.60
C VAL A 185 -19.45 -16.73 -13.10
N ARG A 186 -19.85 -16.39 -11.87
CA ARG A 186 -21.18 -16.72 -11.38
C ARG A 186 -22.16 -16.03 -12.32
N THR A 187 -22.85 -16.81 -13.15
CA THR A 187 -24.04 -16.33 -13.83
C THR A 187 -24.99 -15.80 -12.76
N PRO A 188 -25.55 -14.59 -12.91
CA PRO A 188 -26.56 -14.10 -11.98
C PRO A 188 -27.67 -15.15 -11.90
N ARG A 189 -27.88 -15.74 -10.71
CA ARG A 189 -29.04 -16.60 -10.49
C ARG A 189 -30.27 -15.70 -10.65
N PRO A 190 -31.25 -16.03 -11.51
CA PRO A 190 -32.51 -15.28 -11.52
C PRO A 190 -33.07 -15.31 -10.10
N THR A 191 -33.33 -14.12 -9.55
CA THR A 191 -33.88 -13.93 -8.22
C THR A 191 -35.26 -14.56 -8.15
N ALA A 192 -35.33 -15.81 -7.67
CA ALA A 192 -36.58 -16.37 -7.18
C ALA A 192 -36.90 -15.64 -5.87
N GLY A 193 -38.10 -15.05 -5.77
CA GLY A 193 -38.54 -14.25 -4.64
C GLY A 193 -38.30 -14.95 -3.31
N GLY A 194 -37.59 -14.26 -2.42
CA GLY A 194 -37.25 -14.72 -1.08
C GLY A 194 -36.24 -13.77 -0.47
N PHE A 195 -36.62 -13.16 0.65
CA PHE A 195 -35.89 -12.18 1.48
C PHE A 195 -34.41 -12.01 1.12
N GLY A 196 -34.07 -10.82 0.61
CA GLY A 196 -32.74 -10.50 0.10
C GLY A 196 -31.66 -10.78 1.13
N ALA A 197 -30.86 -11.82 0.87
CA ALA A 197 -29.60 -11.99 1.58
C ALA A 197 -28.76 -10.74 1.35
N GLN A 198 -28.43 -10.04 2.43
CA GLN A 198 -27.51 -8.92 2.41
C GLN A 198 -26.17 -9.44 1.90
N SER A 199 -25.92 -9.28 0.60
CA SER A 199 -24.62 -9.58 0.03
C SER A 199 -23.68 -8.47 0.50
N ASN A 200 -22.79 -8.80 1.45
CA ASN A 200 -21.59 -8.00 1.70
C ASN A 200 -20.66 -8.15 0.48
N GLY A 201 -21.09 -7.62 -0.65
CA GLY A 201 -20.32 -7.55 -1.88
C GLY A 201 -19.32 -6.41 -1.82
N VAL A 202 -18.28 -6.53 -1.00
CA VAL A 202 -17.04 -5.78 -1.25
C VAL A 202 -16.27 -6.58 -2.30
N GLY A 203 -16.61 -6.35 -3.57
CA GLY A 203 -16.04 -7.10 -4.68
C GLY A 203 -16.22 -6.40 -6.01
N SER A 204 -15.98 -5.09 -6.04
CA SER A 204 -15.88 -4.34 -7.29
C SER A 204 -14.71 -4.89 -8.12
N GLY A 205 -15.03 -5.68 -9.14
CA GLY A 205 -14.35 -5.76 -10.44
C GLY A 205 -12.82 -5.64 -10.48
N ALA A 206 -12.07 -6.31 -9.59
CA ALA A 206 -10.65 -6.52 -9.85
C ALA A 206 -10.53 -7.43 -11.08
N PRO A 207 -9.58 -7.17 -12.01
CA PRO A 207 -9.25 -8.11 -13.08
C PRO A 207 -9.05 -9.49 -12.46
N ARG A 208 -9.89 -10.45 -12.86
CA ARG A 208 -9.77 -11.82 -12.42
C ARG A 208 -8.73 -12.48 -13.31
N GLY A 209 -7.52 -12.66 -12.77
CA GLY A 209 -6.38 -13.24 -13.49
C GLY A 209 -5.08 -12.49 -13.22
N LEU A 210 -3.99 -13.08 -13.71
CA LEU A 210 -2.64 -12.56 -13.57
C LEU A 210 -2.53 -11.13 -14.11
N ASN A 211 -2.07 -10.22 -13.26
CA ASN A 211 -1.95 -8.80 -13.57
C ASN A 211 -0.66 -8.19 -13.00
N VAL A 212 -0.23 -7.07 -13.59
CA VAL A 212 0.89 -6.26 -13.12
C VAL A 212 0.39 -4.86 -12.77
N ARG A 213 0.86 -4.33 -11.64
CA ARG A 213 0.67 -2.92 -11.25
C ARG A 213 2.01 -2.22 -11.15
N TRP A 214 2.05 -0.96 -11.56
CA TRP A 214 3.20 -0.08 -11.38
C TRP A 214 2.94 0.95 -10.30
N LEU A 215 3.97 1.22 -9.51
CA LEU A 215 3.97 2.24 -8.46
C LEU A 215 5.28 3.01 -8.50
N GLN A 216 5.22 4.33 -8.34
CA GLN A 216 6.40 5.14 -8.08
C GLN A 216 6.76 5.04 -6.59
N VAL A 217 7.94 4.51 -6.29
CA VAL A 217 8.46 4.41 -4.91
C VAL A 217 9.29 5.63 -4.55
N GLY A 218 10.00 6.19 -5.54
CA GLY A 218 10.88 7.32 -5.33
C GLY A 218 11.22 8.07 -6.61
N GLY A 219 11.66 9.31 -6.44
CA GLY A 219 12.13 10.16 -7.53
C GLY A 219 11.78 11.64 -7.29
N PRO A 220 12.43 12.55 -8.04
CA PRO A 220 12.32 13.99 -7.84
C PRO A 220 10.98 14.57 -8.31
N GLY A 221 10.30 13.93 -9.27
CA GLY A 221 9.05 14.40 -9.85
C GLY A 221 7.97 13.33 -9.94
N LYS A 222 6.82 13.68 -10.49
CA LYS A 222 5.73 12.73 -10.74
C LYS A 222 6.02 11.87 -11.96
N VAL A 223 5.70 10.57 -11.87
CA VAL A 223 5.62 9.67 -13.01
C VAL A 223 4.16 9.49 -13.42
N ALA A 224 3.86 9.75 -14.69
CA ALA A 224 2.55 9.52 -15.27
C ALA A 224 2.57 8.21 -16.06
N PHE A 225 1.83 7.21 -15.58
CA PHE A 225 1.60 5.96 -16.30
C PHE A 225 0.37 6.11 -17.19
N GLU A 226 0.45 5.61 -18.42
CA GLU A 226 -0.69 5.62 -19.35
C GLU A 226 -1.85 4.77 -18.82
N GLN A 227 -1.56 3.59 -18.28
CA GLN A 227 -2.55 2.77 -17.59
C GLN A 227 -2.39 2.90 -16.08
N MET A 228 -3.39 3.52 -15.44
CA MET A 228 -3.50 3.54 -13.99
C MET A 228 -4.16 2.26 -13.48
N GLY A 229 -3.45 1.52 -12.61
CA GLY A 229 -3.98 0.31 -11.97
C GLY A 229 -3.48 -0.99 -12.61
N PRO A 230 -4.16 -2.13 -12.37
CA PRO A 230 -3.74 -3.43 -12.88
C PRO A 230 -3.80 -3.51 -14.40
N ILE A 231 -2.70 -4.01 -14.98
CA ILE A 231 -2.52 -4.34 -16.39
C ILE A 231 -2.61 -5.87 -16.50
N SER A 232 -3.56 -6.38 -17.25
CA SER A 232 -3.69 -7.82 -17.49
C SER A 232 -2.44 -8.36 -18.20
N VAL A 233 -1.99 -9.55 -17.80
CA VAL A 233 -0.90 -10.25 -18.49
C VAL A 233 -1.49 -11.01 -19.68
N THR A 234 -1.01 -10.70 -20.87
CA THR A 234 -1.40 -11.37 -22.12
C THR A 234 -0.17 -12.01 -22.76
N SER A 235 -0.26 -13.30 -23.09
CA SER A 235 0.86 -14.07 -23.65
C SER A 235 2.15 -13.94 -22.82
N GLY A 236 2.01 -13.98 -21.49
CA GLY A 236 3.12 -13.88 -20.53
C GLY A 236 3.71 -12.48 -20.37
N LYS A 237 3.09 -11.43 -20.93
CA LYS A 237 3.61 -10.05 -20.84
C LYS A 237 2.55 -9.04 -20.41
N ALA A 238 2.98 -8.02 -19.67
CA ALA A 238 2.24 -6.79 -19.42
C ALA A 238 3.08 -5.59 -19.88
N VAL A 239 2.45 -4.66 -20.58
CA VAL A 239 3.12 -3.50 -21.20
C VAL A 239 2.36 -2.22 -20.86
N THR A 240 3.07 -1.15 -20.53
CA THR A 240 2.53 0.21 -20.40
C THR A 240 3.58 1.23 -20.79
N THR A 241 3.19 2.50 -20.92
CA THR A 241 4.13 3.61 -21.06
C THR A 241 4.12 4.51 -19.83
N ALA A 242 5.28 5.11 -19.53
CA ALA A 242 5.47 6.06 -18.45
C ALA A 242 6.12 7.35 -18.96
N ARG A 243 5.73 8.50 -18.40
CA ARG A 243 6.35 9.81 -18.65
C ARG A 243 6.84 10.40 -17.34
N PHE A 244 8.01 11.04 -17.39
CA PHE A 244 8.67 11.62 -16.21
C PHE A 244 8.62 13.13 -16.29
N ALA A 245 8.22 13.78 -15.19
CA ALA A 245 8.04 15.23 -15.15
C ALA A 245 9.34 16.03 -14.95
N LEU A 246 10.36 15.43 -14.32
CA LEU A 246 11.63 16.08 -13.97
C LEU A 246 12.82 15.16 -14.25
N PRO A 247 14.02 15.70 -14.53
CA PRO A 247 15.23 14.88 -14.66
C PRO A 247 15.64 14.29 -13.30
N GLY A 248 16.37 13.17 -13.34
CA GLY A 248 16.91 12.50 -12.15
C GLY A 248 16.63 11.00 -12.12
N THR A 249 16.89 10.40 -10.96
CA THR A 249 16.76 8.95 -10.75
C THR A 249 15.42 8.61 -10.11
N TYR A 250 14.69 7.68 -10.72
CA TYR A 250 13.40 7.20 -10.26
C TYR A 250 13.49 5.73 -9.87
N ARG A 251 12.80 5.36 -8.78
CA ARG A 251 12.58 3.96 -8.41
C ARG A 251 11.12 3.61 -8.63
N LEU A 252 10.87 2.68 -9.54
CA LEU A 252 9.54 2.17 -9.87
C LEU A 252 9.41 0.73 -9.39
N ARG A 253 8.26 0.38 -8.82
CA ARG A 253 7.93 -0.97 -8.38
C ARG A 253 6.90 -1.58 -9.31
N ALA A 254 7.24 -2.70 -9.93
CA ALA A 254 6.28 -3.60 -10.53
C ALA A 254 5.77 -4.56 -9.45
N THR A 255 4.47 -4.86 -9.47
CA THR A 255 3.84 -5.88 -8.63
C THR A 255 3.05 -6.83 -9.52
N ALA A 256 3.49 -8.07 -9.66
CA ALA A 256 2.72 -9.13 -10.30
C ALA A 256 1.81 -9.79 -9.25
N SER A 257 0.55 -10.08 -9.62
CA SER A 257 -0.41 -10.73 -8.74
C SER A 257 -1.36 -11.63 -9.52
N ASP A 258 -1.57 -12.84 -9.00
CA ASP A 258 -2.57 -13.83 -9.42
C ASP A 258 -3.97 -13.56 -8.81
N GLY A 259 -4.07 -12.59 -7.89
CA GLY A 259 -5.26 -12.24 -7.11
C GLY A 259 -5.30 -12.80 -5.68
N ALA A 260 -4.43 -13.76 -5.34
CA ALA A 260 -4.26 -14.31 -3.99
C ALA A 260 -2.90 -13.96 -3.38
N LEU A 261 -1.83 -14.08 -4.16
CA LEU A 261 -0.46 -13.75 -3.83
C LEU A 261 0.08 -12.68 -4.79
N SER A 262 1.23 -12.12 -4.42
CA SER A 262 1.90 -11.12 -5.22
C SER A 262 3.41 -11.15 -5.01
N LYS A 263 4.14 -10.71 -6.03
CA LYS A 263 5.58 -10.50 -5.99
C LYS A 263 5.90 -9.11 -6.51
N THR A 264 6.89 -8.47 -5.90
CA THR A 264 7.34 -7.12 -6.26
C THR A 264 8.78 -7.13 -6.75
N THR A 265 9.09 -6.27 -7.72
CA THR A 265 10.45 -6.00 -8.22
C THR A 265 10.58 -4.51 -8.46
N ASP A 266 11.66 -3.93 -7.96
CA ASP A 266 11.99 -2.52 -8.16
C ASP A 266 12.99 -2.38 -9.30
N ILE A 267 12.79 -1.35 -10.14
CA ILE A 267 13.74 -0.92 -11.16
C ILE A 267 14.15 0.53 -10.91
N VAL A 268 15.34 0.87 -11.40
CA VAL A 268 15.84 2.23 -11.41
C VAL A 268 15.81 2.75 -12.84
N VAL A 269 15.24 3.95 -13.04
CA VAL A 269 15.21 4.65 -14.31
C VAL A 269 15.91 5.99 -14.16
N THR A 270 16.93 6.23 -14.97
CA THR A 270 17.62 7.52 -15.05
C THR A 270 17.01 8.35 -16.17
N VAL A 271 16.52 9.54 -15.82
CA VAL A 271 15.87 10.49 -16.74
C VAL A 271 16.79 11.70 -16.92
N LYS A 272 17.01 12.08 -18.18
CA LYS A 272 17.77 13.28 -18.57
C LYS A 272 16.85 14.39 -19.06
#